data_AF-A0A503XUL8-F1
#
_entry.id   AF-A0A503XUL8-F1
#
_cell.length_a   1.000
_cell.length_b   1.000
_cell.length_c   1.000
_cell.angle_alpha   90.00
_cell.angle_beta   90.00
_cell.angle_gamma   90.00
#
_symmetry.space_group_name_H-M   'P 1'
#
loop_
_entity.id
_entity.type
_entity.pdbx_description
1 polymer ?
#
loop_
_entity_poly.entity_id
_entity_poly.type
_entity_poly.pdbx_seq_one_letter_code
_entity_poly.pdbx_strand_id
1 'polypeptide(L)'
;MLEDNIWMASLEVYTRNRKWVVGYICLAGGLALLERFIHINSGASIFIGVMTSTFLAIPAHIAVLTQLDPEQVSDWLKERPKAFFSFVKRCLLLGLLGAIAPVTIAIAMVIGGVRPSFALLAALVVWVFSGIAAFAKWGTMLPAVIADDDQTLAVAGQRGSKVFGYAFPRLLISFGLVTVLFVAILMLLSSLLGIDPKDSSAASLILSVAGAIIGAYQIVMTSVVLSRSYLRARPPVPPARRMAFAFGR
;
A
#
# COMPACT_ATOMS: atom_id res chain seq x y z
N MET A 1 9.61 16.93 17.39
CA MET A 1 9.68 17.95 16.32
C MET A 1 9.92 17.38 14.90
N LEU A 2 9.65 16.09 14.65
CA LEU A 2 9.76 15.43 13.32
C LEU A 2 8.39 14.86 12.86
N GLU A 3 7.30 15.43 13.36
CA GLU A 3 5.94 14.98 13.08
C GLU A 3 5.35 15.56 11.79
N ASP A 4 5.94 16.62 11.23
CA ASP A 4 5.22 17.45 10.25
C ASP A 4 5.48 17.09 8.78
N ASN A 5 6.57 16.39 8.45
CA ASN A 5 6.85 16.03 7.05
C ASN A 5 6.83 14.50 6.81
N ILE A 6 5.68 13.99 6.37
CA ILE A 6 5.49 12.56 6.04
C ILE A 6 6.35 12.15 4.85
N TRP A 7 6.64 13.06 3.92
CA TRP A 7 7.52 12.79 2.80
C TRP A 7 8.93 12.47 3.28
N MET A 8 9.50 13.30 4.16
CA MET A 8 10.83 13.04 4.71
C MET A 8 10.88 11.77 5.56
N ALA A 9 9.86 11.53 6.39
CA ALA A 9 9.78 10.30 7.17
C ALA A 9 9.67 9.05 6.29
N SER A 10 8.96 9.15 5.17
CA SER A 10 8.81 8.05 4.21
C SER A 10 10.08 7.84 3.41
N LEU A 11 10.79 8.92 3.06
CA LEU A 11 12.10 8.85 2.43
C LEU A 11 13.13 8.18 3.35
N GLU A 12 13.14 8.51 4.65
CA GLU A 12 14.03 7.88 5.63
C GLU A 12 13.77 6.36 5.71
N VAL A 13 12.50 5.94 5.80
CA VAL A 13 12.13 4.52 5.82
C VAL A 13 12.51 3.85 4.49
N TYR A 14 12.31 4.54 3.35
CA TYR A 14 12.67 4.06 2.02
C TYR A 14 14.19 3.82 1.91
N THR A 15 15.01 4.79 2.34
CA THR A 15 16.48 4.69 2.29
C THR A 15 17.01 3.65 3.26
N ARG A 16 16.44 3.57 4.48
CA ARG A 16 16.84 2.56 5.48
C ARG A 16 16.53 1.14 4.98
N ASN A 17 15.45 0.96 4.23
CA ASN A 17 15.02 -0.34 3.70
C ASN A 17 15.41 -0.57 2.23
N ARG A 18 16.49 0.06 1.74
CA ARG A 18 16.92 -0.01 0.33
C ARG A 18 16.96 -1.43 -0.26
N LYS A 19 17.39 -2.42 0.52
CA LYS A 19 17.46 -3.84 0.10
C LYS A 19 16.08 -4.37 -0.31
N TRP A 20 15.07 -4.08 0.52
CA TRP A 20 13.68 -4.50 0.29
C TRP A 20 13.02 -3.70 -0.84
N VAL A 21 13.36 -2.41 -0.95
CA VAL A 21 12.92 -1.55 -2.06
C VAL A 21 13.43 -2.07 -3.40
N VAL A 22 14.75 -2.34 -3.50
CA VAL A 22 15.35 -2.90 -4.72
C VAL A 22 14.74 -4.27 -5.03
N GLY A 23 14.57 -5.12 -4.03
CA GLY A 23 13.90 -6.42 -4.18
C GLY A 23 12.48 -6.29 -4.75
N TYR A 24 11.69 -5.34 -4.25
CA TYR A 24 10.37 -5.05 -4.79
C TYR A 24 10.42 -4.55 -6.24
N ILE A 25 11.34 -3.63 -6.57
CA ILE A 25 11.48 -3.11 -7.93
C ILE A 25 11.82 -4.24 -8.91
N CYS A 26 12.74 -5.12 -8.54
CA CYS A 26 13.09 -6.29 -9.36
C CYS A 26 11.90 -7.26 -9.51
N LEU A 27 11.17 -7.54 -8.44
CA LEU A 27 10.00 -8.43 -8.48
C LEU A 27 8.86 -7.84 -9.31
N ALA A 28 8.51 -6.58 -9.08
CA ALA A 28 7.46 -5.88 -9.82
C ALA A 28 7.82 -5.73 -11.31
N GLY A 29 9.07 -5.39 -11.62
CA GLY A 29 9.55 -5.34 -13.00
C GLY A 29 9.56 -6.72 -13.69
N GLY A 30 10.01 -7.76 -12.99
CA GLY A 30 9.99 -9.13 -13.48
C GLY A 30 8.57 -9.64 -13.74
N LEU A 31 7.62 -9.30 -12.86
CA LEU A 31 6.20 -9.63 -13.04
C LEU A 31 5.57 -8.89 -14.22
N ALA A 32 5.86 -7.60 -14.37
CA ALA A 32 5.40 -6.82 -15.51
C ALA A 32 5.92 -7.39 -16.84
N LEU A 33 7.15 -7.92 -16.86
CA LEU A 33 7.68 -8.64 -18.02
C LEU A 33 6.96 -9.98 -18.22
N LEU A 34 6.76 -10.75 -17.17
CA LEU A 34 6.11 -12.07 -17.24
C LEU A 34 4.66 -11.97 -17.74
N GLU A 35 3.91 -10.97 -17.27
CA GLU A 35 2.53 -10.68 -17.72
C GLU A 35 2.44 -10.36 -19.21
N ARG A 36 3.54 -9.93 -19.86
CA ARG A 36 3.57 -9.73 -21.31
C ARG A 36 3.65 -11.03 -22.10
N PHE A 37 4.21 -12.09 -21.50
CA PHE A 37 4.35 -13.39 -22.15
C PHE A 37 3.24 -14.38 -21.76
N ILE A 38 2.64 -14.18 -20.59
CA ILE A 38 1.60 -15.05 -20.04
C ILE A 38 0.37 -14.18 -19.80
N HIS A 39 -0.74 -14.49 -20.47
CA HIS A 39 -2.02 -13.86 -20.18
C HIS A 39 -2.55 -14.32 -18.82
N ILE A 40 -2.13 -13.62 -17.77
CA ILE A 40 -2.62 -13.83 -16.40
C ILE A 40 -4.04 -13.25 -16.30
N ASN A 41 -4.96 -14.02 -15.72
CA ASN A 41 -6.32 -13.53 -15.47
C ASN A 41 -6.32 -12.42 -14.41
N SER A 42 -7.36 -11.57 -14.42
CA SER A 42 -7.46 -10.39 -13.55
C SER A 42 -7.45 -10.71 -12.05
N GLY A 43 -7.91 -11.90 -11.64
CA GLY A 43 -7.89 -12.32 -10.23
C GLY A 43 -6.48 -12.66 -9.75
N ALA A 44 -5.72 -13.39 -10.57
CA ALA A 44 -4.35 -13.78 -10.27
C ALA A 44 -3.41 -12.56 -10.25
N SER A 45 -3.59 -11.58 -11.13
CA SER A 45 -2.78 -10.35 -11.13
C SER A 45 -2.99 -9.51 -9.85
N ILE A 46 -4.24 -9.42 -9.35
CA ILE A 46 -4.51 -8.75 -8.06
C ILE A 46 -3.81 -9.47 -6.91
N PHE A 47 -3.91 -10.80 -6.85
CA PHE A 47 -3.26 -11.58 -5.80
C PHE A 47 -1.73 -11.43 -5.83
N ILE A 48 -1.14 -11.57 -7.01
CA ILE A 48 0.31 -11.40 -7.24
C ILE A 48 0.76 -9.98 -6.86
N GLY A 49 -0.02 -8.95 -7.23
CA GLY A 49 0.25 -7.57 -6.86
C GLY A 49 0.24 -7.34 -5.35
N VAL A 50 -0.72 -7.94 -4.63
CA VAL A 50 -0.77 -7.88 -3.16
C VAL A 50 0.41 -8.61 -2.53
N MET A 51 0.75 -9.81 -3.02
CA MET A 51 1.92 -10.55 -2.55
C MET A 51 3.22 -9.75 -2.73
N THR A 52 3.39 -9.16 -3.90
CA THR A 52 4.59 -8.37 -4.25
C THR A 52 4.68 -7.11 -3.40
N SER A 53 3.59 -6.36 -3.24
CA SER A 53 3.58 -5.17 -2.39
C SER A 53 3.77 -5.49 -0.91
N THR A 54 3.26 -6.63 -0.43
CA THR A 54 3.46 -7.10 0.96
C THR A 54 4.94 -7.31 1.29
N PHE A 55 5.74 -7.76 0.33
CA PHE A 55 7.18 -7.95 0.49
C PHE A 55 7.91 -6.67 0.92
N LEU A 56 7.44 -5.50 0.49
CA LEU A 56 7.97 -4.20 0.89
C LEU A 56 7.19 -3.57 2.06
N ALA A 57 5.87 -3.75 2.09
CA ALA A 57 5.01 -3.15 3.11
C ALA A 57 5.37 -3.63 4.53
N ILE A 58 5.63 -4.94 4.71
CA ILE A 58 5.98 -5.49 6.03
C ILE A 58 7.27 -4.86 6.58
N PRO A 59 8.42 -4.88 5.88
CA PRO A 59 9.62 -4.16 6.31
C PRO A 59 9.37 -2.68 6.63
N ALA A 60 8.56 -2.00 5.82
CA ALA A 60 8.22 -0.59 6.04
C ALA A 60 7.42 -0.38 7.34
N HIS A 61 6.46 -1.26 7.65
CA HIS A 61 5.74 -1.23 8.93
C HIS A 61 6.67 -1.54 10.12
N ILE A 62 7.54 -2.55 10.00
CA ILE A 62 8.53 -2.92 11.02
C ILE A 62 9.45 -1.74 11.35
N ALA A 63 9.99 -1.08 10.31
CA ALA A 63 10.89 0.07 10.48
C ALA A 63 10.27 1.23 11.27
N VAL A 64 8.95 1.39 11.20
CA VAL A 64 8.21 2.42 11.95
C VAL A 64 7.83 1.95 13.36
N LEU A 65 7.57 0.65 13.56
CA LEU A 65 6.94 0.13 14.78
C LEU A 65 7.92 -0.48 15.79
N THR A 66 8.96 -1.18 15.35
CA THR A 66 9.73 -2.08 16.23
C THR A 66 11.22 -1.73 16.33
N GLN A 67 11.67 -0.66 15.68
CA GLN A 67 13.08 -0.22 15.61
C GLN A 67 14.09 -1.27 15.08
N LEU A 68 13.64 -2.49 14.74
CA LEU A 68 14.45 -3.57 14.21
C LEU A 68 15.29 -3.11 13.01
N ASP A 69 16.52 -3.63 12.93
CA ASP A 69 17.38 -3.34 11.80
C ASP A 69 16.89 -4.06 10.54
N PRO A 70 17.09 -3.47 9.34
CA PRO A 70 16.63 -4.05 8.07
C PRO A 70 17.13 -5.49 7.82
N GLU A 71 18.27 -5.85 8.41
CA GLU A 71 18.88 -7.18 8.31
C GLU A 71 18.15 -8.22 9.16
N GLN A 72 17.53 -7.81 10.27
CA GLN A 72 16.77 -8.68 11.18
C GLN A 72 15.35 -8.95 10.68
N VAL A 73 14.86 -8.18 9.70
CA VAL A 73 13.52 -8.35 9.10
C VAL A 73 13.34 -9.74 8.50
N SER A 74 14.37 -10.31 7.88
CA SER A 74 14.27 -11.65 7.30
C SER A 74 14.10 -12.73 8.36
N ASP A 75 14.77 -12.60 9.50
CA ASP A 75 14.66 -13.58 10.58
C ASP A 75 13.33 -13.43 11.31
N TRP A 76 12.87 -12.19 11.51
CA TRP A 76 11.52 -11.90 12.01
C TRP A 76 10.43 -12.57 11.14
N LEU A 77 10.58 -12.53 9.81
CA LEU A 77 9.65 -13.16 8.87
C LEU A 77 9.70 -14.69 8.94
N LYS A 78 10.89 -15.29 9.08
CA LYS A 78 11.05 -16.75 9.24
C LYS A 78 10.40 -17.25 10.54
N GLU A 79 10.52 -16.48 11.62
CA GLU A 79 9.92 -16.81 12.91
C GLU A 79 8.40 -16.61 12.92
N ARG A 80 7.87 -15.71 12.09
CA ARG A 80 6.45 -15.34 12.04
C ARG A 80 5.82 -15.51 10.65
N PRO A 81 5.85 -16.71 10.04
CA PRO A 81 5.28 -16.91 8.69
C PRO A 81 3.77 -16.66 8.66
N LYS A 82 3.06 -16.91 9.77
CA LYS A 82 1.63 -16.61 9.91
C LYS A 82 1.32 -15.12 9.82
N ALA A 83 2.21 -14.25 10.29
CA ALA A 83 2.02 -12.80 10.23
C ALA A 83 2.03 -12.31 8.76
N PHE A 84 2.89 -12.89 7.93
CA PHE A 84 2.92 -12.60 6.49
C PHE A 84 1.57 -12.91 5.82
N PHE A 85 1.05 -14.13 5.98
CA PHE A 85 -0.23 -14.51 5.37
C PHE A 85 -1.42 -13.74 5.95
N SER A 86 -1.39 -13.44 7.25
CA SER A 86 -2.41 -12.57 7.85
C SER A 86 -2.38 -11.17 7.21
N PHE A 87 -1.19 -10.61 7.01
CA PHE A 87 -1.01 -9.31 6.35
C PHE A 87 -1.58 -9.33 4.91
N VAL A 88 -1.23 -10.34 4.11
CA VAL A 88 -1.78 -10.52 2.75
C VAL A 88 -3.30 -10.58 2.78
N LYS A 89 -3.89 -11.38 3.69
CA LYS A 89 -5.34 -11.49 3.84
C LYS A 89 -5.99 -10.15 4.19
N ARG A 90 -5.38 -9.36 5.07
CA ARG A 90 -5.86 -8.02 5.44
C ARG A 90 -5.77 -7.04 4.27
N CYS A 91 -4.71 -7.08 3.47
CA CYS A 91 -4.60 -6.29 2.25
C CYS A 91 -5.68 -6.64 1.22
N LEU A 92 -5.93 -7.93 0.98
CA LEU A 92 -7.01 -8.38 0.09
C LEU A 92 -8.39 -7.93 0.58
N LEU A 93 -8.63 -8.03 1.90
CA LEU A 93 -9.87 -7.54 2.51
C LEU A 93 -10.04 -6.03 2.32
N LEU A 94 -8.98 -5.23 2.53
CA LEU A 94 -9.00 -3.79 2.29
C LEU A 94 -9.26 -3.44 0.82
N GLY A 95 -8.63 -4.18 -0.11
CA GLY A 95 -8.87 -4.05 -1.53
C GLY A 95 -10.32 -4.33 -1.90
N LEU A 96 -10.90 -5.40 -1.35
CA LEU A 96 -12.31 -5.75 -1.52
C LEU A 96 -13.23 -4.65 -0.98
N LEU A 97 -13.00 -4.19 0.26
CA LEU A 97 -13.79 -3.11 0.87
C LEU A 97 -13.73 -1.81 0.04
N GLY A 98 -12.56 -1.48 -0.51
CA GLY A 98 -12.38 -0.35 -1.41
C GLY A 98 -13.09 -0.51 -2.75
N ALA A 99 -13.27 -1.75 -3.24
CA ALA A 99 -13.89 -2.04 -4.53
C ALA A 99 -15.43 -2.10 -4.50
N ILE A 100 -16.07 -2.20 -3.33
CA ILE A 100 -17.55 -2.29 -3.25
C ILE A 100 -18.22 -1.05 -3.88
N ALA A 101 -17.86 0.15 -3.41
CA ALA A 101 -18.45 1.40 -3.88
C ALA A 101 -18.32 1.63 -5.40
N PRO A 102 -17.12 1.49 -6.03
CA PRO A 102 -16.99 1.71 -7.46
C PRO A 102 -17.74 0.66 -8.29
N VAL A 103 -17.82 -0.59 -7.83
CA VAL A 103 -18.62 -1.64 -8.50
C VAL A 103 -20.11 -1.30 -8.45
N THR A 104 -20.63 -0.90 -7.30
CA THR A 104 -22.04 -0.52 -7.17
C THR A 104 -22.39 0.68 -8.06
N ILE A 105 -21.53 1.70 -8.12
CA ILE A 105 -21.74 2.87 -8.96
C ILE A 105 -21.65 2.52 -10.44
N ALA A 106 -20.67 1.71 -10.85
CA ALA A 106 -20.55 1.25 -12.23
C ALA A 106 -21.82 0.51 -12.69
N ILE A 107 -22.31 -0.42 -11.88
CA ILE A 107 -23.54 -1.18 -12.17
C ILE A 107 -24.75 -0.24 -12.28
N ALA A 108 -24.93 0.66 -11.33
CA ALA A 108 -26.05 1.61 -11.33
C ALA A 108 -26.04 2.52 -12.57
N MET A 109 -24.88 3.03 -12.98
CA MET A 109 -24.75 3.90 -14.15
C MET A 109 -24.98 3.15 -15.46
N VAL A 110 -24.50 1.90 -15.57
CA VAL A 110 -24.74 1.05 -16.75
C VAL A 110 -26.22 0.70 -16.87
N ILE A 111 -26.88 0.33 -15.77
CA ILE A 111 -28.34 0.09 -15.77
C ILE A 111 -29.11 1.36 -16.11
N GLY A 112 -28.63 2.53 -15.65
CA GLY A 112 -29.21 3.84 -15.95
C GLY A 112 -28.96 4.36 -17.38
N GLY A 113 -28.37 3.56 -18.28
CA GLY A 113 -28.16 3.93 -19.69
C GLY A 113 -26.99 4.89 -19.92
N VAL A 114 -26.11 5.10 -18.95
CA VAL A 114 -24.90 5.90 -19.13
C VAL A 114 -23.91 5.14 -20.02
N ARG A 115 -23.25 5.86 -20.94
CA ARG A 115 -22.22 5.25 -21.79
C ARG A 115 -21.14 4.55 -20.93
N PRO A 116 -20.72 3.33 -21.30
CA PRO A 116 -19.74 2.56 -20.53
C PRO A 116 -18.44 3.30 -20.24
N SER A 117 -17.97 4.15 -21.16
CA SER A 117 -16.77 4.97 -20.96
C SER A 117 -16.89 5.98 -19.82
N PHE A 118 -18.04 6.65 -19.70
CA PHE A 118 -18.31 7.58 -18.60
C PHE A 118 -18.55 6.84 -17.28
N ALA A 119 -19.24 5.70 -17.31
CA ALA A 119 -19.43 4.85 -16.14
C ALA A 119 -18.08 4.31 -15.61
N LEU A 120 -17.16 3.93 -16.51
CA LEU A 120 -15.81 3.49 -16.15
C LEU A 120 -14.99 4.61 -15.50
N LEU A 121 -15.03 5.82 -16.07
CA LEU A 121 -14.31 6.97 -15.50
C LEU A 121 -14.85 7.32 -14.10
N ALA A 122 -16.17 7.36 -13.94
CA ALA A 122 -16.78 7.60 -12.63
C ALA A 122 -16.41 6.51 -11.62
N ALA A 123 -16.43 5.24 -12.03
CA ALA A 123 -16.03 4.12 -11.19
C ALA A 123 -14.55 4.21 -10.76
N LEU A 124 -13.65 4.65 -11.65
CA LEU A 124 -12.24 4.86 -11.32
C LEU A 124 -12.05 5.98 -10.26
N VAL A 125 -12.75 7.10 -10.43
CA VAL A 125 -12.72 8.20 -9.44
C VAL A 125 -13.22 7.71 -8.09
N VAL A 126 -14.37 7.04 -8.08
CA VAL A 126 -14.95 6.47 -6.86
C VAL A 126 -13.98 5.49 -6.22
N TRP A 127 -13.34 4.62 -7.01
CA TRP A 127 -12.40 3.61 -6.52
C TRP A 127 -11.22 4.22 -5.76
N VAL A 128 -10.67 5.33 -6.27
CA VAL A 128 -9.59 6.06 -5.59
C VAL A 128 -10.06 6.56 -4.22
N PHE A 129 -11.21 7.24 -4.16
CA PHE A 129 -11.73 7.79 -2.90
C PHE A 129 -12.19 6.70 -1.91
N SER A 130 -12.89 5.67 -2.38
CA SER A 130 -13.37 4.56 -1.55
C SER A 130 -12.21 3.70 -1.05
N GLY A 131 -11.20 3.45 -1.89
CA GLY A 131 -9.97 2.79 -1.51
C GLY A 131 -9.25 3.55 -0.39
N ILE A 132 -9.01 4.85 -0.59
CA ILE A 132 -8.36 5.69 0.43
C ILE A 132 -9.19 5.74 1.72
N ALA A 133 -10.52 5.85 1.63
CA ALA A 133 -11.39 5.83 2.79
C ALA A 133 -11.34 4.49 3.53
N ALA A 134 -11.32 3.36 2.81
CA ALA A 134 -11.22 2.03 3.38
C ALA A 134 -9.88 1.86 4.12
N PHE A 135 -8.78 2.29 3.51
CA PHE A 135 -7.45 2.28 4.14
C PHE A 135 -7.37 3.23 5.35
N ALA A 136 -7.97 4.42 5.29
CA ALA A 136 -8.00 5.33 6.43
C ALA A 136 -8.81 4.76 7.61
N LYS A 137 -9.95 4.11 7.32
CA LYS A 137 -10.85 3.59 8.35
C LYS A 137 -10.42 2.25 8.93
N TRP A 138 -9.88 1.35 8.13
CA TRP A 138 -9.55 -0.02 8.56
C TRP A 138 -8.07 -0.39 8.39
N GLY A 139 -7.27 0.42 7.69
CA GLY A 139 -5.87 0.12 7.39
C GLY A 139 -4.96 0.01 8.61
N THR A 140 -5.40 0.48 9.78
CA THR A 140 -4.69 0.24 11.06
C THR A 140 -4.60 -1.24 11.45
N MET A 141 -5.35 -2.13 10.78
CA MET A 141 -5.17 -3.58 10.91
C MET A 141 -3.79 -4.07 10.43
N LEU A 142 -3.22 -3.43 9.41
CA LEU A 142 -1.93 -3.82 8.82
C LEU A 142 -0.76 -3.68 9.82
N PRO A 143 -0.54 -2.50 10.44
CA PRO A 143 0.46 -2.37 11.49
C PRO A 143 0.12 -3.18 12.75
N ALA A 144 -1.16 -3.48 13.00
CA ALA A 144 -1.56 -4.32 14.13
C ALA A 144 -1.10 -5.77 14.00
N VAL A 145 -1.10 -6.32 12.77
CA VAL A 145 -0.52 -7.64 12.46
C VAL A 145 0.97 -7.68 12.80
N ILE A 146 1.70 -6.61 12.52
CA ILE A 146 3.15 -6.53 12.82
C ILE A 146 3.41 -6.36 14.32
N ALA A 147 2.53 -5.68 15.03
CA ALA A 147 2.64 -5.43 16.46
C ALA A 147 2.06 -6.54 17.34
N ASP A 148 1.75 -7.72 16.77
CA ASP A 148 1.11 -8.87 17.43
C ASP A 148 -0.16 -8.48 18.22
N ASP A 149 -0.92 -7.52 17.70
CA ASP A 149 -2.14 -6.93 18.29
C ASP A 149 -3.24 -6.84 17.22
N ASP A 150 -3.23 -7.79 16.28
CA ASP A 150 -4.28 -7.96 15.28
C ASP A 150 -5.56 -8.45 15.96
N GLN A 151 -6.66 -7.77 15.68
CA GLN A 151 -7.95 -8.00 16.30
C GLN A 151 -9.04 -8.08 15.22
N THR A 152 -10.29 -7.93 15.64
CA THR A 152 -11.42 -7.95 14.71
C THR A 152 -11.45 -6.71 13.82
N LEU A 153 -12.13 -6.82 12.68
CA LEU A 153 -12.36 -5.70 11.75
C LEU A 153 -13.07 -4.52 12.45
N ALA A 154 -13.95 -4.81 13.41
CA ALA A 154 -14.67 -3.82 14.18
C ALA A 154 -13.71 -2.95 15.02
N VAL A 155 -12.75 -3.57 15.70
CA VAL A 155 -11.76 -2.82 16.49
C VAL A 155 -10.84 -1.99 15.59
N ALA A 156 -10.42 -2.54 14.45
CA ALA A 156 -9.66 -1.78 13.46
C ALA A 156 -10.45 -0.56 12.95
N GLY A 157 -11.76 -0.73 12.71
CA GLY A 157 -12.67 0.35 12.32
C GLY A 157 -12.84 1.43 13.40
N GLN A 158 -12.94 1.04 14.67
CA GLN A 158 -12.98 1.98 15.80
C GLN A 158 -11.67 2.75 15.93
N ARG A 159 -10.52 2.06 15.84
CA ARG A 159 -9.19 2.69 15.86
C ARG A 159 -9.06 3.69 14.71
N GLY A 160 -9.36 3.28 13.49
CA GLY A 160 -9.26 4.14 12.31
C GLY A 160 -10.24 5.31 12.34
N SER A 161 -11.44 5.16 12.90
CA SER A 161 -12.39 6.28 13.03
C SER A 161 -11.85 7.41 13.91
N LYS A 162 -11.11 7.09 14.98
CA LYS A 162 -10.47 8.10 15.85
C LYS A 162 -9.39 8.91 15.14
N VAL A 163 -8.69 8.28 14.20
CA VAL A 163 -7.55 8.87 13.48
C VAL A 163 -7.86 9.16 12.01
N PHE A 164 -9.13 9.10 11.61
CA PHE A 164 -9.54 9.24 10.23
C PHE A 164 -9.15 10.61 9.66
N GLY A 165 -9.40 11.68 10.42
CA GLY A 165 -9.00 13.04 10.06
C GLY A 165 -7.48 13.23 9.95
N TYR A 166 -6.69 12.33 10.55
CA TYR A 166 -5.25 12.29 10.32
C TYR A 166 -4.91 11.49 9.05
N ALA A 167 -5.38 10.24 8.96
CA ALA A 167 -4.98 9.27 7.94
C ALA A 167 -5.53 9.62 6.54
N PHE A 168 -6.82 9.96 6.43
CA PHE A 168 -7.49 10.18 5.15
C PHE A 168 -6.86 11.30 4.30
N PRO A 169 -6.71 12.55 4.80
CA PRO A 169 -6.12 13.61 3.98
C PRO A 169 -4.66 13.31 3.60
N ARG A 170 -3.92 12.62 4.47
CA ARG A 170 -2.54 12.22 4.20
C ARG A 170 -2.46 11.17 3.11
N LEU A 171 -3.31 10.15 3.16
CA LEU A 171 -3.44 9.14 2.10
C LEU A 171 -3.94 9.74 0.80
N LEU A 172 -4.83 10.74 0.84
CA LEU A 172 -5.30 11.45 -0.35
C LEU A 172 -4.17 12.24 -1.02
N ILE A 173 -3.41 12.99 -0.25
CA ILE A 173 -2.27 13.79 -0.75
C ILE A 173 -1.11 12.88 -1.15
N SER A 174 -0.85 11.77 -0.46
CA SER A 174 0.22 10.86 -0.85
C SER A 174 -0.21 9.95 -2.00
N PHE A 175 -1.19 9.08 -1.79
CA PHE A 175 -1.61 8.08 -2.76
C PHE A 175 -2.24 8.73 -3.99
N GLY A 176 -3.15 9.70 -3.79
CA GLY A 176 -3.84 10.39 -4.87
C GLY A 176 -2.90 11.24 -5.72
N LEU A 177 -2.11 12.14 -5.11
CA LEU A 177 -1.24 13.04 -5.86
C LEU A 177 -0.09 12.31 -6.55
N VAL A 178 0.53 11.32 -5.89
CA VAL A 178 1.62 10.53 -6.50
C VAL A 178 1.08 9.66 -7.65
N THR A 179 -0.13 9.11 -7.53
CA THR A 179 -0.75 8.34 -8.62
C THR A 179 -1.08 9.23 -9.81
N VAL A 180 -1.63 10.43 -9.58
CA VAL A 180 -1.92 11.39 -10.65
C VAL A 180 -0.62 11.87 -11.31
N LEU A 181 0.41 12.19 -10.52
CA LEU A 181 1.72 12.58 -11.04
C LEU A 181 2.36 11.45 -11.85
N PHE A 182 2.25 10.21 -11.38
CA PHE A 182 2.72 9.03 -12.10
C PHE A 182 2.03 8.88 -13.45
N VAL A 183 0.70 8.90 -13.49
CA VAL A 183 -0.08 8.82 -14.74
C VAL A 183 0.31 9.97 -15.67
N ALA A 184 0.45 11.19 -15.15
CA ALA A 184 0.87 12.34 -15.96
C ALA A 184 2.28 12.17 -16.53
N ILE A 185 3.25 11.68 -15.75
CA ILE A 185 4.61 11.39 -16.21
C ILE A 185 4.60 10.28 -17.27
N LEU A 186 3.83 9.21 -17.06
CA LEU A 186 3.68 8.14 -18.06
C LEU A 186 3.09 8.68 -19.37
N MET A 187 2.01 9.47 -19.31
CA MET A 187 1.39 10.07 -20.50
C MET A 187 2.33 11.06 -21.20
N LEU A 188 3.11 11.82 -20.44
CA LEU A 188 4.10 12.74 -20.97
C LEU A 188 5.25 11.97 -21.65
N LEU A 189 5.79 10.92 -21.02
CA LEU A 189 6.83 10.09 -21.60
C LEU A 189 6.34 9.35 -22.85
N SER A 190 5.13 8.78 -22.82
CA SER A 190 4.53 8.14 -23.99
C SER A 190 4.28 9.13 -25.14
N SER A 191 3.88 10.37 -24.86
CA SER A 191 3.64 11.38 -25.89
C SER A 191 4.92 12.02 -26.44
N LEU A 192 5.92 12.30 -25.60
CA LEU A 192 7.20 12.90 -26.01
C LEU A 192 8.15 11.91 -26.68
N LEU A 193 8.15 10.65 -26.24
CA LEU A 193 9.07 9.62 -26.73
C LEU A 193 8.41 8.67 -27.74
N GLY A 194 7.11 8.83 -28.00
CA GLY A 194 6.35 7.94 -28.90
C GLY A 194 6.31 6.48 -28.43
N ILE A 195 6.53 6.23 -27.14
CA ILE A 195 6.59 4.88 -26.58
C ILE A 195 5.16 4.40 -26.31
N ASP A 196 4.72 3.37 -27.03
CA ASP A 196 3.54 2.62 -26.64
C ASP A 196 3.87 1.80 -25.38
N PRO A 197 3.16 1.99 -24.25
CA PRO A 197 3.38 1.19 -23.03
C PRO A 197 3.14 -0.32 -23.24
N LYS A 198 2.47 -0.70 -24.34
CA LYS A 198 2.25 -2.10 -24.73
C LYS A 198 3.38 -2.67 -25.59
N ASP A 199 4.31 -1.84 -26.09
CA ASP A 199 5.42 -2.33 -26.90
C ASP A 199 6.45 -3.09 -26.08
N SER A 200 7.11 -4.06 -26.71
CA SER A 200 8.15 -4.90 -26.08
C SER A 200 9.55 -4.26 -26.10
N SER A 201 9.64 -2.96 -26.43
CA SER A 201 10.92 -2.26 -26.58
C SER A 201 11.63 -2.03 -25.24
N ALA A 202 12.95 -1.86 -25.28
CA ALA A 202 13.74 -1.48 -24.10
C ALA A 202 13.27 -0.16 -23.46
N ALA A 203 12.59 0.70 -24.23
CA ALA A 203 12.02 1.94 -23.75
C ALA A 203 10.76 1.73 -22.87
N SER A 204 9.95 0.70 -23.16
CA SER A 204 8.79 0.36 -22.31
C SER A 204 9.20 -0.26 -20.96
N LEU A 205 10.37 -0.88 -20.91
CA LEU A 205 11.01 -1.36 -19.68
C LEU A 205 11.35 -0.21 -18.71
N ILE A 206 11.79 0.94 -19.22
CA ILE A 206 12.08 2.14 -18.41
C ILE A 206 10.80 2.63 -17.72
N LEU A 207 9.66 2.60 -18.42
CA LEU A 207 8.35 2.95 -17.85
C LEU A 207 7.95 1.98 -16.72
N SER A 208 8.16 0.68 -16.89
CA SER A 208 7.90 -0.32 -15.84
C SER A 208 8.79 -0.13 -14.61
N VAL A 209 10.07 0.16 -14.79
CA VAL A 209 11.02 0.41 -13.68
C VAL A 209 10.67 1.72 -12.96
N ALA A 210 10.39 2.79 -13.69
CA ALA A 210 9.96 4.06 -13.10
C ALA A 210 8.65 3.88 -12.30
N GLY A 211 7.70 3.12 -12.84
CA GLY A 211 6.47 2.77 -12.13
C GLY A 211 6.71 1.95 -10.87
N ALA A 212 7.63 0.99 -10.89
CA ALA A 212 8.00 0.23 -9.71
C ALA A 212 8.70 1.10 -8.65
N ILE A 213 9.54 2.06 -9.02
CA ILE A 213 10.17 3.00 -8.08
C ILE A 213 9.12 3.85 -7.37
N ILE A 214 8.19 4.42 -8.15
CA ILE A 214 7.11 5.25 -7.61
C ILE A 214 6.17 4.42 -6.75
N GLY A 215 5.79 3.23 -7.21
CA GLY A 215 4.98 2.28 -6.45
C GLY A 215 5.63 1.87 -5.13
N ALA A 216 6.95 1.64 -5.13
CA ALA A 216 7.71 1.35 -3.91
C ALA A 216 7.58 2.48 -2.89
N TYR A 217 7.74 3.73 -3.34
CA TYR A 217 7.61 4.90 -2.48
C TYR A 217 6.17 5.07 -1.96
N GLN A 218 5.16 4.82 -2.79
CA GLN A 218 3.75 4.82 -2.38
C GLN A 218 3.45 3.78 -1.30
N ILE A 219 3.99 2.56 -1.44
CA ILE A 219 3.85 1.49 -0.44
C ILE A 219 4.47 1.94 0.88
N VAL A 220 5.72 2.41 0.87
CA VAL A 220 6.40 2.88 2.08
C VAL A 220 5.63 4.02 2.75
N MET A 221 5.19 5.00 1.97
CA MET A 221 4.46 6.15 2.48
C MET A 221 3.11 5.75 3.10
N THR A 222 2.39 4.83 2.46
CA THR A 222 1.15 4.25 3.00
C THR A 222 1.43 3.53 4.31
N SER A 223 2.47 2.70 4.37
CA SER A 223 2.87 1.99 5.59
C SER A 223 3.23 2.94 6.72
N VAL A 224 3.93 4.05 6.44
CA VAL A 224 4.25 5.09 7.44
C VAL A 224 3.00 5.77 7.97
N VAL A 225 2.09 6.21 7.08
CA VAL A 225 0.85 6.87 7.48
C VAL A 225 0.01 5.94 8.36
N LEU A 226 -0.18 4.69 7.96
CA LEU A 226 -0.97 3.72 8.72
C LEU A 226 -0.33 3.35 10.05
N SER A 227 0.99 3.16 10.10
CA SER A 227 1.72 2.84 11.34
C SER A 227 1.66 3.99 12.35
N ARG A 228 1.83 5.24 11.90
CA ARG A 228 1.67 6.41 12.75
C ARG A 228 0.23 6.59 13.22
N SER A 229 -0.74 6.34 12.33
CA SER A 229 -2.17 6.37 12.68
C SER A 229 -2.49 5.32 13.74
N TYR A 230 -1.89 4.14 13.63
CA TYR A 230 -2.02 3.06 14.60
C TYR A 230 -1.45 3.43 15.97
N LEU A 231 -0.24 3.99 16.02
CA LEU A 231 0.37 4.46 17.27
C LEU A 231 -0.46 5.56 17.96
N ARG A 232 -1.09 6.44 17.17
CA ARG A 232 -2.00 7.49 17.67
C ARG A 232 -3.34 6.93 18.17
N ALA A 233 -3.80 5.83 17.59
CA ALA A 233 -5.07 5.19 17.96
C ALA A 233 -4.94 4.25 19.17
N ARG A 234 -3.72 3.86 19.57
CA ARG A 234 -3.48 3.01 20.74
C ARG A 234 -3.79 3.82 22.02
N PRO A 235 -4.55 3.26 22.98
CA PRO A 235 -4.64 3.83 24.31
C PRO A 235 -3.23 3.85 24.95
N PRO A 236 -2.92 4.83 25.81
CA PRO A 236 -1.65 4.85 26.53
C PRO A 236 -1.52 3.53 27.31
N VAL A 237 -0.52 2.73 26.95
CA VAL A 237 -0.25 1.47 27.66
C VAL A 237 0.14 1.85 29.10
N PRO A 238 -0.50 1.28 30.14
CA PRO A 238 -0.06 1.50 31.51
C PRO A 238 1.41 1.04 31.67
N PRO A 239 2.20 1.74 32.50
CA PRO A 239 3.67 1.60 32.55
C PRO A 239 4.19 0.17 32.81
N ALA A 240 3.35 -0.73 33.33
CA ALA A 240 3.72 -2.11 33.64
C ALA A 240 4.18 -2.94 32.42
N ARG A 241 3.68 -2.67 31.20
CA ARG A 241 4.05 -3.46 30.00
C ARG A 241 5.39 -3.05 29.36
N ARG A 242 5.92 -1.86 29.69
CA ARG A 242 7.22 -1.42 29.17
C ARG A 242 8.38 -2.10 29.88
N MET A 243 8.24 -2.48 31.15
CA MET A 243 9.31 -3.15 31.90
C MET A 243 9.47 -4.63 31.53
N ALA A 244 8.40 -5.32 31.14
CA ALA A 244 8.48 -6.73 30.76
C ALA A 244 9.31 -6.97 29.47
N PHE A 245 9.37 -6.00 28.56
CA PHE A 245 10.25 -6.04 27.39
C PHE A 245 11.69 -5.59 27.67
N ALA A 246 11.93 -4.84 28.76
CA ALA A 246 13.27 -4.39 29.14
C ALA A 246 14.05 -5.44 29.95
N PHE A 247 13.36 -6.36 30.63
CA PHE A 247 13.96 -7.39 31.48
C PHE A 247 13.82 -8.82 30.93
N GLY A 248 13.33 -8.99 29.70
CA GLY A 248 13.19 -10.29 29.04
C GLY A 248 14.33 -10.58 28.06
N ARG A 249 15.58 -10.52 28.52
CA ARG A 249 16.76 -11.14 27.91
C ARG A 249 17.68 -11.63 29.01
#